data_AF-A0A4U0W5T4-F1
#
_entry.id   AF-A0A4U0W5T4-F1
#
_cell.length_a   1.000
_cell.length_b   1.000
_cell.length_c   1.000
_cell.angle_alpha   90.00
_cell.angle_beta   90.00
_cell.angle_gamma   90.00
#
_symmetry.space_group_name_H-M   'P 1'
#
loop_
_entity.id
_entity.type
_entity.pdbx_description
1 polymer ?
#
loop_
_entity_poly.entity_id
_entity_poly.type
_entity_poly.pdbx_seq_one_letter_code
_entity_poly.pdbx_strand_id
1 'polypeptide(L)'
;MPRLFPRGPRLGGVPIFNSACPWASSEQDLATLWANPFTSAITTRTATLDGFPDHPELHQVAFFEPDAHSSINSYGYSPHPLRSYLTWLRALLAQDQSETHQESGTARKKQVIVSITGSLQETRVMLEMLQRFANEVGEVIAVEFNASCPNIPGHPPPAYHQADLAEYMKLLASFASRNLLVGVKLPPFTYQDQFEAVVAALRSVGSPSETRHPIAFLTATNTLGQEEALKVLDTDMQAKLYPIRRSRLCESGNASSARPCLFRSTLHRRPTLGYALLDFD
;
A
#
# COMPACT_ATOMS: atom_id res chain seq x y z
N MET A 1 11.20 -1.10 -18.85
CA MET A 1 10.87 -1.52 -17.48
C MET A 1 9.81 -2.62 -17.54
N PRO A 2 9.87 -3.62 -16.64
CA PRO A 2 8.77 -4.55 -16.41
C PRO A 2 7.50 -3.78 -16.01
N ARG A 3 6.32 -4.29 -16.38
CA ARG A 3 5.05 -3.67 -15.96
C ARG A 3 4.74 -4.11 -14.54
N LEU A 4 4.14 -3.23 -13.74
CA LEU A 4 3.69 -3.57 -12.39
C LEU A 4 2.64 -4.69 -12.41
N PHE A 5 1.79 -4.67 -13.43
CA PHE A 5 0.82 -5.71 -13.72
C PHE A 5 0.97 -6.19 -15.17
N PRO A 6 0.73 -7.47 -15.47
CA PRO A 6 0.62 -7.93 -16.85
C PRO A 6 -0.51 -7.18 -17.59
N ARG A 7 -0.36 -6.96 -18.91
CA ARG A 7 -1.30 -6.19 -19.77
C ARG A 7 -2.77 -6.58 -19.66
N GLY A 8 -3.02 -7.79 -19.18
CA GLY A 8 -4.24 -8.19 -18.55
C GLY A 8 -3.88 -9.22 -17.47
N PRO A 9 -4.76 -9.47 -16.50
CA PRO A 9 -4.60 -10.66 -15.68
C PRO A 9 -4.44 -11.87 -16.62
N ARG A 10 -3.42 -12.70 -16.39
CA ARG A 10 -3.40 -14.05 -17.01
C ARG A 10 -4.75 -14.72 -16.70
N LEU A 11 -5.21 -15.68 -17.50
CA LEU A 11 -6.39 -16.46 -17.13
C LEU A 11 -6.19 -17.03 -15.70
N GLY A 12 -7.05 -16.66 -14.74
CA GLY A 12 -6.88 -16.98 -13.30
C GLY A 12 -6.09 -15.97 -12.45
N GLY A 13 -5.51 -14.94 -13.06
CA GLY A 13 -4.98 -13.74 -12.43
C GLY A 13 -6.11 -12.84 -11.94
N VAL A 14 -6.00 -12.32 -10.74
CA VAL A 14 -7.01 -11.42 -10.15
C VAL A 14 -6.31 -10.08 -9.90
N PRO A 15 -6.72 -8.96 -10.53
CA PRO A 15 -6.09 -7.65 -10.36
C PRO A 15 -6.53 -7.02 -9.03
N ILE A 16 -6.31 -7.75 -7.94
CA ILE A 16 -6.68 -7.35 -6.58
C ILE A 16 -5.41 -7.39 -5.74
N PHE A 17 -5.25 -6.36 -4.93
CA PHE A 17 -4.25 -6.24 -3.89
C PHE A 17 -4.81 -5.33 -2.80
N ASN A 18 -4.19 -5.34 -1.63
CA ASN A 18 -4.62 -4.49 -0.53
C ASN A 18 -4.18 -3.03 -0.75
N SER A 19 -4.97 -2.09 -0.27
CA SER A 19 -4.53 -0.71 -0.10
C SER A 19 -3.46 -0.61 0.99
N ALA A 20 -2.59 0.40 0.94
CA ALA A 20 -1.75 0.79 2.07
C ALA A 20 -2.62 1.12 3.29
N CYS A 21 -2.64 0.24 4.31
CA CYS A 21 -3.53 0.32 5.47
C CYS A 21 -2.93 -0.34 6.72
N PRO A 22 -3.56 -0.23 7.91
CA PRO A 22 -3.05 -0.84 9.15
C PRO A 22 -2.94 -2.37 9.14
N TRP A 23 -3.67 -3.06 8.27
CA TRP A 23 -3.54 -4.52 8.07
C TRP A 23 -2.42 -4.90 7.09
N ALA A 24 -1.45 -4.01 6.91
CA ALA A 24 -0.19 -4.24 6.21
C ALA A 24 0.97 -3.63 7.02
N SER A 25 0.85 -3.60 8.35
CA SER A 25 1.75 -2.85 9.23
C SER A 25 2.89 -3.70 9.80
N SER A 26 2.67 -4.99 10.00
CA SER A 26 3.63 -5.89 10.65
C SER A 26 4.09 -7.03 9.73
N GLU A 27 5.16 -7.73 10.13
CA GLU A 27 5.62 -8.95 9.47
C GLU A 27 4.49 -9.98 9.29
N GLN A 28 3.68 -10.19 10.33
CA GLN A 28 2.55 -11.12 10.31
C GLN A 28 1.47 -10.70 9.31
N ASP A 29 1.20 -9.40 9.21
CA ASP A 29 0.25 -8.86 8.22
C ASP A 29 0.75 -9.12 6.79
N LEU A 30 2.03 -8.83 6.53
CA LEU A 30 2.64 -9.03 5.21
C LEU A 30 2.68 -10.51 4.84
N ALA A 31 3.02 -11.40 5.77
CA ALA A 31 2.99 -12.85 5.55
C ALA A 31 1.57 -13.33 5.23
N THR A 32 0.56 -12.82 5.93
CA THR A 32 -0.86 -13.15 5.68
C THR A 32 -1.31 -12.68 4.29
N LEU A 33 -0.96 -11.45 3.91
CA LEU A 33 -1.24 -10.90 2.58
C LEU A 33 -0.47 -11.65 1.49
N TRP A 34 0.78 -12.04 1.75
CA TRP A 34 1.62 -12.80 0.83
C TRP A 34 1.04 -14.18 0.54
N ALA A 35 0.62 -14.92 1.57
CA ALA A 35 0.03 -16.25 1.43
C ALA A 35 -1.38 -16.24 0.78
N ASN A 36 -2.05 -15.09 0.68
CA ASN A 36 -3.41 -15.03 0.14
C ASN A 36 -3.45 -15.33 -1.38
N PRO A 37 -4.08 -16.42 -1.85
CA PRO A 37 -4.05 -16.79 -3.27
C PRO A 37 -4.87 -15.85 -4.18
N PHE A 38 -5.71 -15.00 -3.60
CA PHE A 38 -6.62 -14.11 -4.34
C PHE A 38 -6.00 -12.75 -4.67
N THR A 39 -4.79 -12.43 -4.20
CA THR A 39 -4.12 -11.16 -4.53
C THR A 39 -2.94 -11.35 -5.48
N SER A 40 -2.77 -10.43 -6.44
CA SER A 40 -1.62 -10.42 -7.38
C SER A 40 -0.46 -9.58 -6.88
N ALA A 41 -0.72 -8.72 -5.91
CA ALA A 41 0.27 -7.88 -5.28
C ALA A 41 -0.04 -7.71 -3.79
N ILE A 42 0.93 -7.19 -3.05
CA ILE A 42 0.72 -6.63 -1.72
C ILE A 42 1.24 -5.20 -1.69
N THR A 43 0.58 -4.35 -0.89
CA THR A 43 1.07 -3.00 -0.59
C THR A 43 1.36 -2.89 0.90
N THR A 44 2.52 -2.37 1.29
CA THR A 44 2.81 -2.11 2.71
C THR A 44 1.94 -0.96 3.24
N ARG A 45 1.75 -0.86 4.57
CA ARG A 45 1.32 0.43 5.18
C ARG A 45 2.35 1.49 4.78
N THR A 46 1.89 2.73 4.57
CA THR A 46 2.77 3.86 4.25
C THR A 46 3.87 3.96 5.32
N ALA A 47 5.12 3.75 4.94
CA ALA A 47 6.27 3.86 5.82
C ALA A 47 6.91 5.24 5.72
N THR A 48 7.44 5.72 6.84
CA THR A 48 8.38 6.85 6.89
C THR A 48 9.79 6.31 7.09
N LEU A 49 10.80 7.18 7.00
CA LEU A 49 12.20 6.80 7.16
C LEU A 49 12.45 6.11 8.53
N ASP A 50 11.99 6.75 9.60
CA ASP A 50 12.26 6.35 10.99
C ASP A 50 11.05 5.74 11.73
N GLY A 51 9.93 5.57 11.04
CA GLY A 51 8.66 5.17 11.64
C GLY A 51 7.88 6.38 12.12
N PHE A 52 6.62 6.15 12.47
CA PHE A 52 5.68 7.18 12.87
C PHE A 52 5.18 6.92 14.31
N PRO A 53 5.08 7.94 15.17
CA PRO A 53 4.58 7.76 16.53
C PRO A 53 3.08 7.44 16.50
N ASP A 54 2.75 6.15 16.35
CA ASP A 54 1.37 5.67 16.26
C ASP A 54 0.75 5.59 17.66
N HIS A 55 -0.20 6.48 17.93
CA HIS A 55 -0.94 6.61 19.18
C HIS A 55 -2.33 5.96 19.03
N PRO A 56 -2.60 4.77 19.61
CA PRO A 56 -3.90 4.10 19.49
C PRO A 56 -5.09 4.94 19.96
N GLU A 57 -4.86 5.88 20.87
CA GLU A 57 -5.83 6.84 21.37
C GLU A 57 -6.18 7.95 20.37
N LEU A 58 -5.30 8.25 19.40
CA LEU A 58 -5.50 9.27 18.37
C LEU A 58 -5.78 8.67 16.99
N HIS A 59 -5.15 7.55 16.66
CA HIS A 59 -5.19 6.94 15.34
C HIS A 59 -6.15 5.76 15.32
N GLN A 60 -7.40 6.05 15.00
CA GLN A 60 -8.50 5.12 15.13
C GLN A 60 -9.25 4.93 13.81
N VAL A 61 -10.12 3.93 13.81
CA VAL A 61 -11.08 3.69 12.73
C VAL A 61 -12.43 3.35 13.32
N ALA A 62 -13.47 3.84 12.67
CA ALA A 62 -14.83 3.39 12.84
C ALA A 62 -15.33 2.84 11.51
N PHE A 63 -15.99 1.69 11.57
CA PHE A 63 -16.70 1.09 10.46
C PHE A 63 -18.19 1.32 10.63
N PHE A 64 -18.85 1.67 9.54
CA PHE A 64 -20.30 1.83 9.53
C PHE A 64 -20.93 0.52 9.09
N GLU A 65 -21.98 0.12 9.81
CA GLU A 65 -22.78 -1.10 9.58
C GLU A 65 -22.00 -2.41 9.81
N PRO A 66 -22.69 -3.55 10.03
CA PRO A 66 -22.04 -4.86 10.23
C PRO A 66 -21.17 -5.29 9.04
N ASP A 67 -21.55 -4.87 7.84
CA ASP A 67 -20.90 -5.26 6.59
C ASP A 67 -19.74 -4.32 6.20
N ALA A 68 -19.49 -3.27 6.98
CA ALA A 68 -18.35 -2.36 6.85
C ALA A 68 -18.21 -1.72 5.45
N HIS A 69 -19.34 -1.35 4.84
CA HIS A 69 -19.37 -0.76 3.50
C HIS A 69 -18.71 0.63 3.42
N SER A 70 -18.59 1.31 4.56
CA SER A 70 -17.84 2.56 4.67
C SER A 70 -17.09 2.61 6.00
N SER A 71 -16.07 3.45 6.05
CA SER A 71 -15.28 3.68 7.26
C SER A 71 -14.81 5.13 7.33
N ILE A 72 -14.50 5.56 8.54
CA ILE A 72 -13.82 6.81 8.84
C ILE A 72 -12.60 6.49 9.69
N ASN A 73 -11.49 7.17 9.43
CA ASN A 73 -10.25 6.93 10.17
C ASN A 73 -9.45 8.21 10.38
N SER A 74 -8.64 8.19 11.43
CA SER A 74 -7.58 9.16 11.73
C SER A 74 -6.23 8.46 11.71
N TYR A 75 -6.02 7.51 10.78
CA TYR A 75 -4.80 6.71 10.80
C TYR A 75 -3.54 7.56 10.65
N GLY A 76 -2.54 7.24 11.46
CA GLY A 76 -1.17 7.62 11.21
C GLY A 76 -0.48 6.74 10.16
N TYR A 77 0.77 7.06 9.86
CA TYR A 77 1.64 6.19 9.06
C TYR A 77 2.11 4.98 9.88
N SER A 78 2.95 4.13 9.29
CA SER A 78 3.44 2.94 9.99
C SER A 78 4.30 3.29 11.20
N PRO A 79 4.10 2.62 12.35
CA PRO A 79 5.01 2.72 13.49
C PRO A 79 6.39 2.13 13.21
N HIS A 80 6.53 1.33 12.17
CA HIS A 80 7.80 0.71 11.81
C HIS A 80 8.52 1.53 10.74
N PRO A 81 9.84 1.74 10.88
CA PRO A 81 10.64 2.40 9.85
C PRO A 81 10.69 1.57 8.57
N LEU A 82 10.97 2.21 7.43
CA LEU A 82 11.12 1.52 6.13
C LEU A 82 12.07 0.32 6.22
N ARG A 83 13.16 0.41 6.98
CA ARG A 83 14.13 -0.69 7.15
C ARG A 83 13.49 -1.99 7.66
N SER A 84 12.48 -1.90 8.52
CA SER A 84 11.78 -3.08 9.05
C SER A 84 11.00 -3.80 7.94
N TYR A 85 10.30 -3.04 7.09
CA TYR A 85 9.60 -3.58 5.92
C TYR A 85 10.54 -4.29 4.96
N LEU A 86 11.69 -3.70 4.65
CA LEU A 86 12.67 -4.32 3.75
C LEU A 86 13.22 -5.63 4.32
N THR A 87 13.41 -5.73 5.63
CA THR A 87 13.79 -6.98 6.30
C THR A 87 12.73 -8.06 6.13
N TRP A 88 11.46 -7.75 6.40
CA TRP A 88 10.36 -8.73 6.27
C TRP A 88 10.13 -9.16 4.83
N LEU A 89 10.15 -8.21 3.89
CA LEU A 89 9.98 -8.48 2.46
C LEU A 89 11.12 -9.35 1.91
N ARG A 90 12.36 -9.16 2.39
CA ARG A 90 13.49 -10.02 2.02
C ARG A 90 13.23 -11.48 2.35
N ALA A 91 12.70 -11.75 3.55
CA ALA A 91 12.39 -13.10 3.99
C ALA A 91 11.31 -13.75 3.12
N LEU A 92 10.24 -13.01 2.82
CA LEU A 92 9.13 -13.49 1.96
C LEU A 92 9.60 -13.80 0.53
N LEU A 93 10.39 -12.91 -0.06
CA LEU A 93 10.90 -13.09 -1.43
C LEU A 93 11.90 -14.26 -1.52
N ALA A 94 12.74 -14.45 -0.51
CA ALA A 94 13.67 -15.59 -0.46
C ALA A 94 12.95 -16.94 -0.35
N GLN A 95 11.85 -17.00 0.42
CA GLN A 95 11.01 -18.20 0.52
C GLN A 95 10.39 -18.58 -0.84
N ASP A 96 9.80 -17.61 -1.55
CA ASP A 96 9.19 -17.82 -2.87
C ASP A 96 10.19 -18.34 -3.91
N GLN A 97 11.44 -17.83 -3.88
CA GLN A 97 12.52 -18.30 -4.74
C GLN A 97 12.91 -19.76 -4.42
N SER A 98 12.86 -20.18 -3.15
CA SER A 98 13.23 -21.53 -2.74
C SER A 98 12.17 -22.59 -3.10
N GLU A 99 10.89 -22.23 -3.07
CA GLU A 99 9.76 -23.13 -3.34
C GLU A 99 9.53 -23.33 -4.85
N THR A 100 9.81 -22.31 -5.67
CA THR A 100 9.64 -22.37 -7.14
C THR A 100 10.65 -23.28 -7.85
N HIS A 101 11.67 -23.77 -7.15
CA HIS A 101 12.63 -24.76 -7.67
C HIS A 101 12.16 -26.22 -7.59
N GLN A 102 10.99 -26.52 -6.98
CA GLN A 102 10.56 -27.91 -6.74
C GLN A 102 9.36 -28.41 -7.58
N GLU A 103 8.55 -27.54 -8.19
CA GLU A 103 7.43 -28.00 -9.05
C GLU A 103 7.31 -27.22 -10.36
N SER A 104 7.13 -27.96 -11.45
CA SER A 104 7.05 -27.45 -12.82
C SER A 104 5.88 -26.49 -13.03
N GLY A 105 6.20 -25.25 -13.43
CA GLY A 105 5.33 -24.43 -14.27
C GLY A 105 4.25 -23.62 -13.54
N THR A 106 4.35 -22.29 -13.68
CA THR A 106 3.27 -21.30 -13.49
C THR A 106 2.95 -20.80 -12.07
N ALA A 107 3.84 -20.95 -11.09
CA ALA A 107 3.69 -20.24 -9.81
C ALA A 107 3.55 -18.71 -10.05
N ARG A 108 2.43 -18.16 -9.59
CA ARG A 108 2.06 -16.75 -9.76
C ARG A 108 2.91 -15.89 -8.83
N LYS A 109 3.94 -15.26 -9.37
CA LYS A 109 4.79 -14.32 -8.64
C LYS A 109 3.97 -13.12 -8.16
N LYS A 110 3.91 -12.92 -6.84
CA LYS A 110 3.18 -11.79 -6.25
C LYS A 110 4.06 -10.55 -6.28
N GLN A 111 3.51 -9.44 -6.76
CA GLN A 111 4.23 -8.17 -6.87
C GLN A 111 4.26 -7.46 -5.51
N VAL A 112 5.38 -6.81 -5.20
CA VAL A 112 5.53 -5.99 -3.98
C VAL A 112 5.43 -4.51 -4.34
N ILE A 113 4.55 -3.80 -3.62
CA ILE A 113 4.44 -2.35 -3.62
C ILE A 113 4.79 -1.85 -2.21
N VAL A 114 5.81 -1.00 -2.11
CA VAL A 114 6.20 -0.34 -0.86
C VAL A 114 5.66 1.08 -0.88
N SER A 115 4.68 1.35 -0.02
CA SER A 115 4.11 2.69 0.13
C SER A 115 4.97 3.52 1.07
N ILE A 116 5.40 4.71 0.65
CA ILE A 116 6.28 5.60 1.41
C ILE A 116 5.77 7.04 1.45
N THR A 117 6.17 7.80 2.46
CA THR A 117 5.95 9.25 2.51
C THR A 117 6.99 9.95 3.38
N GLY A 118 7.20 11.25 3.14
CA GLY A 118 8.13 12.09 3.89
C GLY A 118 8.49 13.36 3.12
N SER A 119 9.37 14.17 3.69
CA SER A 119 9.99 15.30 2.99
C SER A 119 10.74 14.84 1.73
N LEU A 120 11.09 15.77 0.84
CA LEU A 120 11.89 15.45 -0.35
C LEU A 120 13.21 14.76 -0.01
N GLN A 121 13.87 15.19 1.08
CA GLN A 121 15.13 14.61 1.52
C GLN A 121 14.95 13.19 2.06
N GLU A 122 13.95 12.96 2.93
CA GLU A 122 13.65 11.62 3.44
C GLU A 122 13.21 10.69 2.31
N THR A 123 12.39 11.19 1.37
CA THR A 123 11.94 10.44 0.19
C THR A 123 13.11 10.01 -0.67
N ARG A 124 14.10 10.88 -0.89
CA ARG A 124 15.33 10.50 -1.60
C ARG A 124 16.07 9.36 -0.90
N VAL A 125 16.28 9.47 0.41
CA VAL A 125 16.96 8.43 1.21
C VAL A 125 16.20 7.10 1.13
N MET A 126 14.87 7.14 1.24
CA MET A 126 14.03 5.94 1.11
C MET A 126 14.11 5.33 -0.29
N LEU A 127 14.12 6.13 -1.36
CA LEU A 127 14.29 5.65 -2.74
C LEU A 127 15.66 5.01 -2.96
N GLU A 128 16.74 5.56 -2.37
CA GLU A 128 18.07 4.94 -2.39
C GLU A 128 18.10 3.59 -1.65
N MET A 129 17.38 3.48 -0.53
CA MET A 129 17.21 2.20 0.17
C MET A 129 16.45 1.18 -0.68
N LEU A 130 15.35 1.62 -1.31
CA LEU A 130 14.51 0.77 -2.15
C LEU A 130 15.21 0.33 -3.44
N GLN A 131 15.99 1.20 -4.07
CA GLN A 131 16.79 0.85 -5.25
C GLN A 131 17.86 -0.17 -4.91
N ARG A 132 18.57 0.00 -3.78
CA ARG A 132 19.53 -0.99 -3.28
C ARG A 132 18.84 -2.32 -2.98
N PHE A 133 17.71 -2.28 -2.30
CA PHE A 133 16.92 -3.46 -1.98
C PHE A 133 16.49 -4.21 -3.24
N ALA A 134 15.90 -3.53 -4.22
CA ALA A 134 15.47 -4.14 -5.49
C ALA A 134 16.63 -4.83 -6.23
N ASN A 135 17.83 -4.21 -6.20
CA ASN A 135 19.04 -4.80 -6.77
C ASN A 135 19.53 -6.02 -5.97
N GLU A 136 19.47 -5.94 -4.65
CA GLU A 136 19.89 -7.01 -3.73
C GLU A 136 19.03 -8.27 -3.88
N VAL A 137 17.70 -8.12 -3.91
CA VAL A 137 16.79 -9.27 -4.04
C VAL A 137 16.65 -9.77 -5.47
N GLY A 138 17.12 -9.00 -6.46
CA GLY A 138 17.00 -9.33 -7.88
C GLY A 138 15.56 -9.28 -8.40
N GLU A 139 14.68 -8.52 -7.73
CA GLU A 139 13.25 -8.45 -8.01
C GLU A 139 12.82 -7.08 -8.46
N VAL A 140 11.68 -7.03 -9.15
CA VAL A 140 10.99 -5.78 -9.44
C VAL A 140 10.26 -5.35 -8.18
N ILE A 141 10.62 -4.19 -7.65
CA ILE A 141 9.94 -3.55 -6.52
C ILE A 141 9.24 -2.30 -7.03
N ALA A 142 8.01 -2.10 -6.57
CA ALA A 142 7.27 -0.90 -6.86
C ALA A 142 7.23 0.01 -5.63
N VAL A 143 7.36 1.31 -5.86
CA VAL A 143 7.29 2.34 -4.84
C VAL A 143 6.06 3.16 -5.11
N GLU A 144 5.20 3.28 -4.11
CA GLU A 144 4.04 4.17 -4.13
C GLU A 144 4.35 5.35 -3.20
N PHE A 145 4.57 6.54 -3.76
CA PHE A 145 4.67 7.74 -2.94
C PHE A 145 3.27 8.24 -2.58
N ASN A 146 2.95 8.25 -1.28
CA ASN A 146 1.65 8.70 -0.80
C ASN A 146 1.63 10.23 -0.65
N ALA A 147 1.14 10.91 -1.68
CA ALA A 147 1.07 12.37 -1.72
C ALA A 147 -0.19 12.96 -1.03
N SER A 148 -0.98 12.12 -0.36
CA SER A 148 -2.33 12.50 0.12
C SER A 148 -2.35 13.06 1.54
N CYS A 149 -1.30 12.84 2.33
CA CYS A 149 -1.24 13.24 3.73
C CYS A 149 -0.20 14.37 3.91
N PRO A 150 -0.39 15.26 4.89
CA PRO A 150 0.54 16.37 5.09
C PRO A 150 1.92 15.82 5.47
N ASN A 151 2.94 16.18 4.68
CA ASN A 151 4.33 15.88 5.00
C ASN A 151 4.91 16.81 6.07
N ILE A 152 4.24 17.95 6.32
CA ILE A 152 4.63 18.96 7.29
C ILE A 152 3.38 19.33 8.10
N PRO A 153 3.42 19.29 9.45
CA PRO A 153 2.31 19.77 10.28
C PRO A 153 1.93 21.21 9.89
N GLY A 154 0.65 21.45 9.61
CA GLY A 154 0.13 22.76 9.23
C GLY A 154 0.20 23.10 7.75
N HIS A 155 0.74 22.22 6.90
CA HIS A 155 0.70 22.38 5.44
C HIS A 155 -0.34 21.42 4.83
N PRO A 156 -1.07 21.84 3.78
CA PRO A 156 -1.93 20.90 3.06
C PRO A 156 -1.08 19.84 2.34
N PRO A 157 -1.66 18.68 2.01
CA PRO A 157 -0.96 17.62 1.28
C PRO A 157 -0.28 18.10 -0.02
N PRO A 158 0.92 17.59 -0.36
CA PRO A 158 1.67 18.03 -1.55
C PRO A 158 0.89 17.89 -2.86
N ALA A 159 0.00 16.91 -2.96
CA ALA A 159 -0.83 16.72 -4.15
C ALA A 159 -1.83 17.87 -4.41
N TYR A 160 -2.09 18.75 -3.43
CA TYR A 160 -2.91 19.95 -3.61
C TYR A 160 -2.11 21.18 -4.02
N HIS A 161 -0.77 21.09 -4.05
CA HIS A 161 0.13 22.15 -4.50
C HIS A 161 0.96 21.69 -5.69
N GLN A 162 0.70 22.30 -6.85
CA GLN A 162 1.32 21.92 -8.11
C GLN A 162 2.86 21.93 -8.08
N ALA A 163 3.47 22.93 -7.43
CA ALA A 163 4.92 23.06 -7.34
C ALA A 163 5.53 21.88 -6.57
N ASP A 164 4.98 21.56 -5.40
CA ASP A 164 5.43 20.46 -4.56
C ASP A 164 5.30 19.13 -5.31
N LEU A 165 4.14 18.87 -5.93
CA LEU A 165 3.92 17.65 -6.70
C LEU A 165 4.95 17.49 -7.83
N ALA A 166 5.29 18.57 -8.54
CA ALA A 166 6.27 18.53 -9.61
C ALA A 166 7.69 18.18 -9.11
N GLU A 167 8.10 18.67 -7.93
CA GLU A 167 9.40 18.32 -7.33
C GLU A 167 9.47 16.84 -6.95
N TYR A 168 8.40 16.30 -6.34
CA TYR A 168 8.32 14.87 -6.04
C TYR A 168 8.29 14.02 -7.31
N MET A 169 7.58 14.43 -8.36
CA MET A 169 7.56 13.72 -9.65
C MET A 169 8.97 13.64 -10.27
N LYS A 170 9.73 14.75 -10.26
CA LYS A 170 11.12 14.78 -10.74
C LYS A 170 12.01 13.85 -9.94
N LEU A 171 11.89 13.88 -8.61
CA LEU A 171 12.64 12.99 -7.73
C LEU A 171 12.32 11.52 -8.04
N LEU A 172 11.04 11.15 -8.05
CA LEU A 172 10.61 9.78 -8.36
C LEU A 172 11.13 9.32 -9.73
N ALA A 173 10.94 10.15 -10.78
CA ALA A 173 11.39 9.83 -12.13
C ALA A 173 12.91 9.57 -12.20
N SER A 174 13.72 10.29 -11.42
CA SER A 174 15.17 10.06 -11.38
C SER A 174 15.60 8.71 -10.79
N PHE A 175 14.72 8.05 -10.03
CA PHE A 175 14.94 6.71 -9.47
C PHE A 175 14.25 5.59 -10.26
N ALA A 176 13.46 5.94 -11.28
CA ALA A 176 12.78 4.95 -12.10
C ALA A 176 13.83 4.08 -12.83
N SER A 177 13.77 2.77 -12.63
CA SER A 177 14.73 1.82 -13.22
C SER A 177 14.07 0.53 -13.65
N ARG A 178 14.83 -0.41 -14.23
CA ARG A 178 14.28 -1.72 -14.61
C ARG A 178 13.76 -2.51 -13.42
N ASN A 179 14.33 -2.32 -12.23
CA ASN A 179 13.96 -3.09 -11.04
C ASN A 179 13.22 -2.24 -10.00
N LEU A 180 13.15 -0.92 -10.18
CA LEU A 180 12.41 -0.02 -9.32
C LEU A 180 11.37 0.74 -10.12
N LEU A 181 10.10 0.35 -9.96
CA LEU A 181 8.97 1.08 -10.52
C LEU A 181 8.54 2.15 -9.52
N VAL A 182 8.26 3.36 -9.99
CA VAL A 182 7.80 4.46 -9.14
C VAL A 182 6.39 4.88 -9.55
N GLY A 183 5.56 5.17 -8.57
CA GLY A 183 4.18 5.60 -8.74
C GLY A 183 3.74 6.52 -7.61
N VAL A 184 2.55 7.09 -7.76
CA VAL A 184 2.02 8.09 -6.83
C VAL A 184 0.60 7.72 -6.41
N LYS A 185 0.33 7.77 -5.10
CA LYS A 185 -1.01 7.67 -4.53
C LYS A 185 -1.58 9.06 -4.29
N LEU A 186 -2.66 9.35 -5.01
CA LEU A 186 -3.29 10.67 -5.07
C LEU A 186 -4.47 10.75 -4.09
N PRO A 187 -4.71 11.93 -3.48
CA PRO A 187 -5.96 12.20 -2.79
C PRO A 187 -7.10 12.36 -3.82
N PRO A 188 -8.35 12.42 -3.34
CA PRO A 188 -9.47 12.68 -4.23
C PRO A 188 -9.47 14.15 -4.64
N PHE A 189 -9.74 14.40 -5.92
CA PHE A 189 -9.85 15.75 -6.46
C PHE A 189 -11.30 16.07 -6.81
N THR A 190 -11.70 17.30 -6.55
CA THR A 190 -13.05 17.82 -6.84
C THR A 190 -13.01 19.05 -7.75
N TYR A 191 -11.83 19.63 -7.99
CA TYR A 191 -11.65 20.80 -8.84
C TYR A 191 -10.76 20.47 -10.05
N GLN A 192 -11.12 21.00 -11.22
CA GLN A 192 -10.43 20.78 -12.49
C GLN A 192 -8.93 21.10 -12.41
N ASP A 193 -8.56 22.23 -11.79
CA ASP A 193 -7.17 22.68 -11.66
C ASP A 193 -6.27 21.65 -10.94
N GLN A 194 -6.83 20.83 -10.04
CA GLN A 194 -6.09 19.78 -9.34
C GLN A 194 -5.74 18.63 -10.30
N PHE A 195 -6.67 18.24 -11.19
CA PHE A 195 -6.38 17.27 -12.24
C PHE A 195 -5.35 17.80 -13.24
N GLU A 196 -5.47 19.07 -13.63
CA GLU A 196 -4.52 19.72 -14.54
C GLU A 196 -3.11 19.80 -13.94
N ALA A 197 -3.00 20.08 -12.64
CA ALA A 197 -1.73 20.07 -11.93
C ALA A 197 -1.04 18.69 -11.99
N VAL A 198 -1.78 17.60 -11.80
CA VAL A 198 -1.24 16.23 -11.93
C VAL A 198 -0.77 15.94 -13.35
N VAL A 199 -1.60 16.27 -14.36
CA VAL A 199 -1.24 16.07 -15.77
C VAL A 199 -0.01 16.90 -16.15
N ALA A 200 0.09 18.14 -15.68
CA ALA A 200 1.25 19.00 -15.90
C ALA A 200 2.51 18.41 -15.23
N ALA A 201 2.40 17.91 -14.00
CA ALA A 201 3.51 17.29 -13.28
C ALA A 201 4.01 16.01 -13.99
N LEU A 202 3.11 15.16 -14.48
CA LEU A 202 3.46 13.98 -15.29
C LEU A 202 4.19 14.39 -16.57
N ARG A 203 3.63 15.33 -17.34
CA ARG A 203 4.26 15.86 -18.56
C ARG A 203 5.64 16.47 -18.32
N SER A 204 5.91 16.98 -17.12
CA SER A 204 7.21 17.58 -16.77
C SER A 204 8.35 16.57 -16.66
N VAL A 205 8.04 15.28 -16.50
CA VAL A 205 9.02 14.20 -16.36
C VAL A 205 8.93 13.15 -17.47
N GLY A 206 7.82 13.07 -18.19
CA GLY A 206 7.67 12.23 -19.37
C GLY A 206 8.12 12.92 -20.66
N SER A 207 8.61 12.13 -21.62
CA SER A 207 8.88 12.60 -22.98
C SER A 207 8.05 11.80 -24.00
N PRO A 208 7.40 12.45 -24.98
CA PRO A 208 6.74 11.76 -26.09
C PRO A 208 7.66 10.88 -26.93
N SER A 209 8.99 11.12 -26.87
CA SER A 209 9.98 10.32 -27.59
C SER A 209 10.34 9.01 -26.88
N GLU A 210 9.95 8.87 -25.61
CA GLU A 210 10.23 7.66 -24.83
C GLU A 210 9.08 6.66 -24.95
N THR A 211 9.45 5.38 -25.06
CA THR A 211 8.47 4.29 -25.17
C THR A 211 7.68 4.03 -23.87
N ARG A 212 8.08 4.65 -22.76
CA ARG A 212 7.46 4.46 -21.44
C ARG A 212 7.65 5.72 -20.60
N HIS A 213 6.61 6.07 -19.87
CA HIS A 213 6.67 7.11 -18.86
C HIS A 213 7.49 6.64 -17.63
N PRO A 214 8.33 7.50 -17.01
CA PRO A 214 9.11 7.12 -15.83
C PRO A 214 8.25 6.87 -14.59
N ILE A 215 7.12 7.58 -14.46
CA ILE A 215 6.08 7.25 -13.48
C ILE A 215 5.23 6.12 -14.04
N ALA A 216 5.30 4.95 -13.41
CA ALA A 216 4.75 3.70 -13.93
C ALA A 216 3.27 3.49 -13.58
N PHE A 217 2.76 4.11 -12.52
CA PHE A 217 1.37 3.95 -12.09
C PHE A 217 0.90 5.11 -11.22
N LEU A 218 -0.43 5.30 -11.18
CA LEU A 218 -1.12 6.15 -10.22
C LEU A 218 -2.12 5.30 -9.43
N THR A 219 -2.14 5.47 -8.11
CA THR A 219 -3.19 4.93 -7.24
C THR A 219 -4.18 6.05 -6.92
N ALA A 220 -5.39 5.97 -7.47
CA ALA A 220 -6.45 6.94 -7.25
C ALA A 220 -7.71 6.22 -6.74
N THR A 221 -8.25 6.49 -5.56
CA THR A 221 -7.91 7.58 -4.62
C THR A 221 -7.60 7.07 -3.21
N ASN A 222 -6.84 7.85 -2.45
CA ASN A 222 -6.81 7.76 -0.99
C ASN A 222 -8.17 8.20 -0.38
N THR A 223 -8.32 8.02 0.93
CA THR A 223 -9.53 8.39 1.70
C THR A 223 -9.90 9.86 1.44
N LEU A 224 -11.21 10.13 1.33
CA LEU A 224 -11.74 11.49 1.32
C LEU A 224 -11.44 12.16 2.67
N GLY A 225 -10.63 13.23 2.63
CA GLY A 225 -10.34 14.04 3.82
C GLY A 225 -11.58 14.81 4.26
N GLN A 226 -11.90 14.76 5.55
CA GLN A 226 -12.90 15.63 6.18
C GLN A 226 -12.25 16.33 7.38
N GLU A 227 -12.33 17.66 7.44
CA GLU A 227 -11.61 18.46 8.44
C GLU A 227 -12.09 18.25 9.89
N GLU A 228 -13.26 17.63 10.13
CA GLU A 228 -13.88 17.61 11.46
C GLU A 228 -14.58 16.31 11.91
N ALA A 229 -14.47 15.21 11.17
CA ALA A 229 -15.41 14.11 11.39
C ALA A 229 -15.14 13.21 12.63
N LEU A 230 -13.98 13.31 13.30
CA LEU A 230 -13.68 12.51 14.50
C LEU A 230 -13.92 13.21 15.85
N LYS A 231 -14.29 14.50 15.88
CA LYS A 231 -14.76 15.14 17.13
C LYS A 231 -16.21 14.76 17.48
N VAL A 232 -16.93 14.10 16.57
CA VAL A 232 -18.36 13.76 16.69
C VAL A 232 -18.60 12.30 17.08
N LEU A 233 -17.63 11.65 17.72
CA LEU A 233 -17.91 10.44 18.50
C LEU A 233 -18.36 10.84 19.91
N ASP A 234 -19.39 11.68 19.97
CA ASP A 234 -20.15 11.89 21.19
C ASP A 234 -20.88 10.58 21.53
N THR A 235 -21.08 10.39 22.83
CA THR A 235 -21.48 9.16 23.53
C THR A 235 -22.67 8.39 22.94
N ASP A 236 -23.52 9.02 22.11
CA ASP A 236 -24.66 8.37 21.46
C ASP A 236 -24.31 7.50 20.24
N MET A 237 -23.20 7.75 19.54
CA MET A 237 -22.83 6.94 18.36
C MET A 237 -22.04 5.68 18.71
N GLN A 238 -21.47 5.61 19.93
CA GLN A 238 -20.78 4.40 20.43
C GLN A 238 -21.71 3.18 20.49
N ALA A 239 -23.03 3.38 20.65
CA ALA A 239 -24.02 2.30 20.66
C ALA A 239 -24.24 1.64 19.28
N LYS A 240 -23.79 2.26 18.18
CA LYS A 240 -23.91 1.76 16.80
C LYS A 240 -22.59 1.33 16.18
N LEU A 241 -21.47 1.52 16.89
CA LEU A 241 -20.15 1.09 16.44
C LEU A 241 -19.93 -0.36 16.83
N TYR A 242 -19.65 -1.22 15.84
CA TYR A 242 -19.28 -2.60 16.11
C TYR A 242 -17.80 -2.66 16.52
N PRO A 243 -17.48 -3.06 17.77
CA PRO A 243 -16.09 -3.21 18.17
C PRO A 243 -15.48 -4.39 17.40
N ILE A 244 -14.47 -4.11 16.58
CA ILE A 244 -13.59 -5.16 16.09
C ILE A 244 -12.70 -5.56 17.27
N ARG A 245 -13.09 -6.63 17.98
CA ARG A 245 -12.14 -7.34 18.84
C ARG A 245 -11.00 -7.81 17.92
N ARG A 246 -9.79 -7.29 18.11
CA ARG A 246 -8.56 -8.02 17.71
C ARG A 246 -8.70 -9.38 18.37
N SER A 247 -9.07 -10.40 17.60
CA SER A 247 -9.18 -11.76 18.12
C SER A 247 -7.80 -12.10 18.66
N ARG A 248 -7.72 -12.39 19.96
CA ARG A 248 -6.58 -13.08 20.56
C ARG A 248 -6.42 -14.41 19.83
N LEU A 249 -5.61 -14.41 18.78
CA LEU A 249 -5.08 -15.63 18.22
C LEU A 249 -3.78 -15.89 18.98
N CYS A 250 -3.79 -17.01 19.72
CA CYS A 250 -2.69 -17.63 20.43
C CYS A 250 -2.37 -17.05 21.83
N GLU A 251 -3.22 -17.38 22.81
CA GLU A 251 -2.71 -17.73 24.14
C GLU A 251 -2.59 -19.25 24.23
N SER A 252 -1.44 -19.68 24.72
CA SER A 252 -0.89 -21.03 24.79
C SER A 252 -1.79 -22.06 25.49
N GLY A 253 -1.95 -23.23 24.86
CA GLY A 253 -2.51 -24.44 25.49
C GLY A 253 -1.75 -25.69 25.03
N ASN A 254 -1.19 -26.39 26.01
CA ASN A 254 -0.33 -27.58 25.97
C ASN A 254 -0.43 -28.55 24.78
N ALA A 255 0.75 -29.05 24.40
CA ALA A 255 0.97 -30.18 23.53
C ALA A 255 0.34 -31.48 24.09
N SER A 256 -0.65 -32.03 23.41
CA SER A 256 -0.80 -33.47 23.12
C SER A 256 -2.18 -33.74 22.49
N SER A 257 -2.18 -34.57 21.45
CA SER A 257 -3.33 -35.02 20.63
C SER A 257 -3.71 -34.12 19.45
N ALA A 258 -2.99 -34.28 18.35
CA ALA A 258 -3.45 -33.88 17.03
C ALA A 258 -4.41 -34.95 16.46
N ARG A 259 -5.64 -34.55 16.13
CA ARG A 259 -6.46 -35.16 15.07
C ARG A 259 -7.10 -34.05 14.23
N PRO A 260 -7.27 -34.26 12.91
CA PRO A 260 -7.55 -33.17 11.98
C PRO A 260 -9.03 -32.81 11.99
N CYS A 261 -9.37 -31.57 12.35
CA CYS A 261 -10.71 -31.04 12.14
C CYS A 261 -10.87 -30.63 10.67
N LEU A 262 -11.56 -31.47 9.90
CA LEU A 262 -12.22 -31.13 8.64
C LEU A 262 -13.10 -29.89 8.85
N PHE A 263 -12.69 -28.74 8.30
CA PHE A 263 -13.52 -27.55 8.29
C PHE A 263 -14.53 -27.66 7.15
N ARG A 264 -15.78 -27.99 7.51
CA ARG A 264 -16.95 -27.84 6.64
C ARG A 264 -17.15 -26.35 6.39
N SER A 265 -17.17 -25.96 5.11
CA SER A 265 -17.37 -24.59 4.67
C SER A 265 -18.79 -24.11 4.99
N THR A 266 -18.92 -23.13 5.86
CA THR A 266 -20.01 -22.15 5.79
C THR A 266 -19.42 -20.86 5.21
N LEU A 267 -19.76 -20.59 3.95
CA LEU A 267 -19.47 -19.34 3.27
C LEU A 267 -20.06 -18.18 4.08
N HIS A 268 -19.21 -17.36 4.69
CA HIS A 268 -19.51 -15.96 4.95
C HIS A 268 -18.58 -15.14 4.07
N ARG A 269 -19.15 -14.62 2.98
CA ARG A 269 -18.47 -13.75 2.02
C ARG A 269 -17.98 -12.52 2.77
N ARG A 270 -16.67 -12.32 2.83
CA ARG A 270 -16.07 -11.03 3.20
C ARG A 270 -15.96 -10.19 1.92
N PRO A 271 -16.35 -8.90 1.92
CA PRO A 271 -16.17 -8.06 0.75
C PRO A 271 -14.69 -7.68 0.60
N THR A 272 -14.12 -7.96 -0.57
CA THR A 272 -12.85 -7.40 -1.03
C THR A 272 -13.14 -6.10 -1.78
N LEU A 273 -12.69 -4.96 -1.26
CA LEU A 273 -12.56 -3.74 -2.07
C LEU A 273 -11.43 -3.95 -3.09
N GLY A 274 -11.79 -4.07 -4.36
CA GLY A 274 -10.85 -4.00 -5.47
C GLY A 274 -10.77 -2.57 -6.02
N TYR A 275 -9.56 -2.10 -6.34
CA TYR A 275 -9.32 -0.82 -7.01
C TYR A 275 -8.99 -1.04 -8.49
N ALA A 276 -9.37 -0.07 -9.33
CA ALA A 276 -8.94 -0.01 -10.72
C ALA A 276 -7.66 0.85 -10.82
N LEU A 277 -6.63 0.33 -11.48
CA LEU A 277 -5.46 1.13 -11.91
C LEU A 277 -5.70 1.71 -13.30
N LEU A 278 -5.22 2.93 -13.52
CA LEU A 278 -5.04 3.51 -14.84
C LEU A 278 -3.59 3.28 -15.25
N ASP A 279 -3.36 2.35 -16.18
CA ASP A 279 -2.08 2.18 -16.87
C ASP A 279 -1.99 3.23 -17.98
N PHE A 280 -0.89 3.97 -18.04
CA PHE A 280 -0.59 4.89 -19.14
C PHE A 280 0.40 4.21 -20.10
N ASP A 281 -0.01 4.01 -21.36
CA ASP A 281 0.85 3.54 -22.45
C ASP A 281 1.73 4.67 -23.00
#